data_AF-A0A1W1VWJ5-F1
#
_entry.id   AF-A0A1W1VWJ5-F1
#
_cell.length_a   1.000
_cell.length_b   1.000
_cell.length_c   1.000
_cell.angle_alpha   90.00
_cell.angle_beta   90.00
_cell.angle_gamma   90.00
#
_symmetry.space_group_name_H-M   'P 1'
#
loop_
_entity.id
_entity.type
_entity.pdbx_description
1 polymer ?
#
loop_
_entity_poly.entity_id
_entity_poly.type
_entity_poly.pdbx_seq_one_letter_code
_entity_poly.pdbx_strand_id
1 'polypeptide(L)'
;MIPPERRGCKGCRTDFQVTEAHIAQMLSSPMFQVVGAWVPDNVYEDRIRCCDACSNLQADGYTCALSGCIVRVVAKEPRRSCPQVGAPQWGQYPNGLGLKF
;
A
#
# COMPACT_ATOMS: atom_id res chain seq x y z
N MET A 1 -27.13 32.44 10.89
CA MET A 1 -25.74 31.95 10.92
C MET A 1 -25.82 30.45 11.22
N ILE A 2 -25.65 29.59 10.22
CA ILE A 2 -25.73 28.11 10.36
C ILE A 2 -24.29 27.62 10.61
N PRO A 3 -23.99 26.89 11.70
CA PRO A 3 -22.66 26.32 11.93
C PRO A 3 -22.32 25.37 10.78
N PRO A 4 -21.07 25.30 10.31
CA PRO A 4 -20.67 24.27 9.35
C PRO A 4 -20.76 22.92 10.04
N GLU A 5 -21.91 22.29 9.88
CA GLU A 5 -22.15 20.88 10.08
C GLU A 5 -20.95 20.12 9.50
N ARG A 6 -20.24 19.47 10.41
CA ARG A 6 -19.02 18.72 10.13
C ARG A 6 -19.39 17.69 9.07
N ARG A 7 -19.11 17.99 7.79
CA ARG A 7 -18.98 16.99 6.74
C ARG A 7 -17.89 16.05 7.24
N GLY A 8 -18.30 15.01 7.96
CA GLY A 8 -17.40 14.14 8.69
C GLY A 8 -16.33 13.64 7.73
N CYS A 9 -15.06 13.87 8.07
CA CYS A 9 -14.00 13.24 7.31
C CYS A 9 -14.19 11.73 7.41
N LYS A 10 -13.74 10.97 6.40
CA LYS A 10 -13.84 9.51 6.42
C LYS A 10 -13.20 8.87 7.68
N GLY A 11 -12.33 9.60 8.38
CA GLY A 11 -11.75 9.21 9.67
C GLY A 11 -12.60 9.47 10.92
N CYS A 12 -13.60 10.36 10.87
CA CYS A 12 -14.54 10.57 11.98
C CYS A 12 -15.72 9.58 11.96
N ARG A 13 -15.81 8.75 10.91
CA ARG A 13 -16.77 7.64 10.80
C ARG A 13 -16.08 6.36 11.22
N THR A 14 -16.36 5.92 12.44
CA THR A 14 -15.82 4.68 13.03
C THR A 14 -16.22 3.43 12.25
N ASP A 15 -17.25 3.49 11.41
CA ASP A 15 -17.76 2.38 10.62
C ASP A 15 -17.03 2.13 9.29
N PHE A 16 -16.11 3.02 8.86
CA PHE A 16 -15.38 2.80 7.61
C PHE A 16 -14.10 1.99 7.87
N GLN A 17 -14.25 0.67 7.87
CA GLN A 17 -13.10 -0.24 7.86
C GLN A 17 -12.77 -0.62 6.42
N VAL A 18 -11.52 -0.40 6.02
CA VAL A 18 -10.98 -1.00 4.81
C VAL A 18 -10.97 -2.51 5.05
N THR A 19 -11.53 -3.29 4.14
CA THR A 19 -11.48 -4.76 4.24
C THR A 19 -10.57 -5.31 3.16
N GLU A 20 -10.16 -6.57 3.32
CA GLU A 20 -9.43 -7.29 2.28
C GLU A 20 -10.15 -7.27 0.93
N ALA A 21 -11.46 -7.48 0.93
CA ALA A 21 -12.29 -7.41 -0.28
C ALA A 21 -12.26 -6.02 -0.92
N HIS A 22 -12.25 -4.95 -0.11
CA HIS A 22 -12.13 -3.58 -0.60
C HIS A 22 -10.77 -3.36 -1.27
N ILE A 23 -9.68 -3.84 -0.66
CA ILE A 23 -8.33 -3.73 -1.22
C ILE A 23 -8.24 -4.50 -2.55
N ALA A 24 -8.77 -5.72 -2.60
CA ALA A 24 -8.81 -6.53 -3.82
C ALA A 24 -9.61 -5.82 -4.94
N GLN A 25 -10.74 -5.19 -4.60
CA GLN A 25 -11.52 -4.38 -5.53
C GLN A 25 -10.71 -3.19 -6.06
N MET A 26 -9.99 -2.47 -5.18
CA MET A 26 -9.11 -1.37 -5.61
C MET A 26 -8.05 -1.87 -6.59
N LEU A 27 -7.37 -2.98 -6.27
CA LEU A 27 -6.34 -3.59 -7.11
C LEU A 27 -6.87 -4.17 -8.42
N SER A 28 -8.19 -4.40 -8.52
CA SER A 28 -8.86 -4.82 -9.76
C SER A 28 -9.18 -3.64 -10.69
N SER A 29 -8.96 -2.39 -10.24
CA SER A 29 -9.25 -1.21 -11.06
C SER A 29 -8.31 -1.14 -12.28
N PRO A 30 -8.76 -0.60 -13.43
CA PRO A 30 -7.96 -0.54 -14.65
C PRO A 30 -6.60 0.13 -14.51
N MET A 31 -6.46 1.07 -13.57
CA MET A 31 -5.18 1.71 -13.24
C MET A 31 -4.09 0.70 -12.82
N PHE A 32 -4.48 -0.39 -12.14
CA PHE A 32 -3.58 -1.45 -11.70
C PHE A 32 -3.29 -2.51 -12.78
N GLN A 33 -3.95 -2.42 -13.94
CA GLN A 33 -3.82 -3.36 -15.06
C GLN A 33 -2.94 -2.82 -16.20
N VAL A 34 -2.35 -1.63 -16.02
CA VAL A 34 -1.43 -1.04 -17.00
C VAL A 34 -0.13 -1.86 -17.06
N VAL A 35 0.09 -2.52 -18.20
CA VAL A 35 1.26 -3.36 -18.43
C VAL A 35 2.54 -2.54 -18.26
N GLY A 36 3.47 -3.04 -17.43
CA GLY A 36 4.76 -2.40 -17.16
C GLY A 36 4.74 -1.23 -16.17
N ALA A 37 3.56 -0.79 -15.68
CA ALA A 37 3.47 0.25 -14.66
C ALA A 37 3.70 -0.28 -13.23
N TRP A 38 3.48 -1.57 -13.01
CA TRP A 38 3.55 -2.24 -11.72
C TRP A 38 4.64 -3.31 -11.71
N VAL A 39 5.08 -3.70 -10.52
CA VAL A 39 6.03 -4.81 -10.40
C VAL A 39 5.39 -6.14 -10.83
N PRO A 40 6.19 -7.09 -11.35
CA PRO A 40 5.68 -8.43 -11.66
C PRO A 40 5.17 -9.17 -10.42
N ASP A 41 4.27 -10.13 -10.61
CA ASP A 41 3.58 -10.81 -9.50
C ASP A 41 4.54 -11.52 -8.54
N ASN A 42 5.63 -12.11 -9.02
CA ASN A 42 6.63 -12.75 -8.14
C ASN A 42 7.28 -11.73 -7.19
N VAL A 43 7.62 -10.53 -7.68
CA VAL A 43 8.19 -9.46 -6.86
C VAL A 43 7.15 -8.95 -5.86
N TYR A 44 5.90 -8.83 -6.31
CA TYR A 44 4.80 -8.45 -5.43
C TYR A 44 4.62 -9.47 -4.30
N GLU A 45 4.52 -10.76 -4.61
CA GLU A 45 4.37 -11.83 -3.62
C GLU A 45 5.52 -11.86 -2.62
N ASP A 46 6.76 -11.69 -3.06
CA ASP A 46 7.92 -11.62 -2.17
C ASP A 46 7.82 -10.42 -1.21
N ARG A 47 7.44 -9.23 -1.72
CA ARG A 47 7.22 -8.04 -0.88
C ARG A 47 6.10 -8.26 0.14
N ILE A 48 5.01 -8.92 -0.25
CA ILE A 48 3.92 -9.25 0.66
C ILE A 48 4.39 -10.22 1.73
N ARG A 49 5.13 -11.27 1.39
CA ARG A 49 5.69 -12.22 2.35
C ARG A 49 6.58 -11.53 3.39
N CYS A 50 7.40 -10.57 2.95
CA CYS A 50 8.19 -9.73 3.86
C CYS A 50 7.32 -8.90 4.81
N CYS A 51 6.20 -8.33 4.32
CA CYS A 51 5.28 -7.56 5.17
C CYS A 51 4.48 -8.43 6.13
N ASP A 52 4.06 -9.62 5.71
CA ASP A 52 3.32 -10.60 6.53
C ASP A 52 4.13 -11.04 7.75
N ALA A 53 5.43 -11.26 7.57
CA ALA A 53 6.37 -11.59 8.65
C ALA A 53 6.86 -10.37 9.47
N CYS A 54 6.43 -9.15 9.16
CA CYS A 54 6.98 -7.94 9.77
C CYS A 54 6.26 -7.59 11.08
N SER A 55 7.02 -7.36 12.15
CA SER A 55 6.47 -6.91 13.44
C SER A 55 5.78 -5.53 13.40
N ASN A 56 5.99 -4.76 12.32
CA ASN A 56 5.35 -3.46 12.12
C ASN A 56 4.05 -3.53 11.32
N LEU A 57 3.59 -4.71 10.92
CA LEU A 57 2.26 -4.86 10.32
C LEU A 57 1.21 -4.68 11.42
N GLN A 58 0.22 -3.82 11.18
CA GLN A 58 -0.86 -3.61 12.14
C GLN A 58 -1.75 -4.85 12.24
N ALA A 59 -2.53 -4.93 13.32
CA ALA A 59 -3.42 -6.05 13.60
C ALA A 59 -4.50 -6.28 12.52
N ASP A 60 -4.73 -5.29 11.65
CA ASP A 60 -5.60 -5.43 10.50
C ASP A 60 -5.02 -6.31 9.38
N GLY A 61 -3.72 -6.60 9.42
CA GLY A 61 -3.03 -7.50 8.49
C GLY A 61 -2.67 -6.88 7.14
N TYR A 62 -2.89 -5.57 6.95
CA TYR A 62 -2.56 -4.92 5.68
C TYR A 62 -2.06 -3.48 5.82
N THR A 63 -2.08 -2.87 7.00
CA THR A 63 -1.56 -1.51 7.19
C THR A 63 -0.19 -1.53 7.85
N CYS A 64 0.79 -0.86 7.25
CA CYS A 64 2.11 -0.70 7.87
C CYS A 64 2.07 0.37 8.98
N ALA A 65 2.54 0.05 10.18
CA ALA A 65 2.63 1.00 11.29
C ALA A 65 3.67 2.12 11.06
N LEU A 66 4.70 1.86 10.23
CA LEU A 66 5.75 2.84 9.96
C LEU A 66 5.34 3.92 8.95
N SER A 67 4.60 3.54 7.90
CA SER A 67 4.20 4.47 6.83
C SER A 67 2.71 4.80 6.79
N GLY A 68 1.88 4.08 7.54
CA GLY A 68 0.41 4.19 7.48
C GLY A 68 -0.19 3.73 6.15
N CYS A 69 0.60 3.13 5.25
CA CYS A 69 0.14 2.70 3.93
C CYS A 69 -0.37 1.25 3.95
N ILE A 70 -1.33 0.96 3.06
CA ILE A 70 -1.78 -0.41 2.80
C ILE A 70 -0.68 -1.16 2.04
N VAL A 71 -0.04 -2.15 2.67
CA VAL A 71 1.12 -2.88 2.13
C VAL A 71 0.81 -3.53 0.78
N ARG A 72 -0.40 -4.07 0.62
CA ARG A 72 -0.90 -4.68 -0.64
C ARG A 72 -0.98 -3.70 -1.81
N VAL A 73 -1.17 -2.41 -1.54
CA VAL A 73 -1.19 -1.38 -2.58
C VAL A 73 0.23 -0.93 -2.90
N VAL A 74 1.00 -0.56 -1.87
CA VAL A 74 2.36 -0.03 -2.09
C VAL A 74 3.36 -1.07 -2.59
N ALA A 75 3.15 -2.35 -2.27
CA ALA A 75 4.00 -3.43 -2.76
C ALA A 75 3.91 -3.62 -4.28
N LYS A 76 2.80 -3.21 -4.93
CA LYS A 76 2.72 -3.22 -6.41
C LYS A 76 3.56 -2.13 -7.05
N GLU A 77 3.87 -1.04 -6.34
CA GLU A 77 4.51 0.14 -6.91
C GLU A 77 6.03 -0.06 -7.06
N PRO A 78 6.60 0.11 -8.27
CA PRO A 78 8.02 -0.16 -8.52
C PRO A 78 8.95 0.80 -7.79
N ARG A 79 8.54 2.06 -7.62
CA ARG A 79 9.34 3.13 -7.01
C ARG A 79 9.27 3.17 -5.49
N ARG A 80 8.41 2.36 -4.87
CA ARG A 80 8.36 2.26 -3.42
C ARG A 80 9.38 1.25 -2.91
N SER A 81 9.76 1.45 -1.67
CA SER A 81 10.57 0.55 -0.86
C SER A 81 9.97 0.47 0.54
N CYS A 82 10.41 -0.50 1.33
CA CYS A 82 10.09 -0.59 2.74
C CYS A 82 10.52 0.72 3.45
N PRO A 83 9.64 1.34 4.27
CA PRO A 83 9.95 2.57 4.99
C PRO A 83 10.87 2.36 6.22
N GLN A 84 11.21 1.10 6.54
CA GLN A 84 12.07 0.77 7.67
C GLN A 84 13.47 1.33 7.47
N VAL A 85 13.89 2.20 8.38
CA VAL A 85 15.22 2.83 8.36
C VAL A 85 16.29 1.80 8.73
N GLY A 86 17.40 1.80 8.00
CA GLY A 86 18.57 0.94 8.25
C GLY A 86 18.46 -0.49 7.72
N ALA A 87 17.29 -1.12 7.83
CA ALA A 87 17.07 -2.51 7.37
C ALA A 87 15.74 -2.66 6.60
N PRO A 88 15.61 -2.06 5.41
CA PRO A 88 14.41 -2.21 4.60
C PRO A 88 14.20 -3.68 4.21
N GLN A 89 12.99 -4.20 4.42
CA GLN A 89 12.67 -5.60 4.09
C GLN A 89 12.57 -5.86 2.58
N TRP A 90 12.35 -4.81 1.80
CA TRP A 90 12.29 -4.85 0.34
C TRP A 90 12.62 -3.47 -0.24
N GLY A 91 13.18 -3.46 -1.44
CA GLY A 91 13.64 -2.25 -2.14
C GLY A 91 12.79 -1.89 -3.35
N GLN A 92 13.17 -0.79 -4.00
CA GLN A 92 12.63 -0.42 -5.31
C GLN A 92 12.88 -1.53 -6.33
N TYR A 93 11.91 -1.75 -7.21
CA TYR A 93 12.08 -2.66 -8.33
C TYR A 93 12.53 -1.84 -9.53
N PRO A 94 13.68 -2.15 -10.14
CA PRO A 94 14.18 -1.44 -11.31
C PRO A 94 13.27 -1.76 -12.50
N ASN A 95 12.24 -0.94 -12.70
CA ASN A 95 11.55 -0.92 -13.98
C ASN A 95 12.49 -0.31 -15.01
N GLY A 96 12.59 -0.92 -16.19
CA GLY A 96 13.38 -0.42 -17.33
C GLY A 96 13.03 1.02 -17.77
N LEU A 97 12.01 1.63 -17.18
CA LEU A 97 11.80 3.07 -17.10
C LEU A 97 12.72 3.69 -16.02
N GLY A 98 14.02 3.60 -16.26
CA GLY A 98 15.05 4.15 -15.38
C GLY A 98 14.84 5.65 -15.17
N LEU A 99 14.45 6.04 -13.96
CA LEU A 99 14.83 7.36 -13.46
C LEU A 99 16.23 7.23 -12.89
N LYS A 100 17.18 7.70 -13.69
CA LYS A 100 18.51 8.07 -13.21
C LYS A 100 18.33 9.15 -12.14
N PHE A 101 19.02 8.97 -11.01
CA PHE A 101 19.18 9.98 -9.97
C PHE A 101 19.89 11.21 -10.52
#